data_AF-A0A7S0HNF6-F1
#
_entry.id   AF-A0A7S0HNF6-F1
#
_cell.length_a   1.000
_cell.length_b   1.000
_cell.length_c   1.000
_cell.angle_alpha   90.00
_cell.angle_beta   90.00
_cell.angle_gamma   90.00
#
_symmetry.space_group_name_H-M   'P 1'
#
loop_
_entity.id
_entity.type
_entity.pdbx_description
1 polymer ?
#
loop_
_entity_poly.entity_id
_entity_poly.type
_entity_poly.pdbx_seq_one_letter_code
_entity_poly.pdbx_strand_id
1 'polypeptide(L)'
;ERSALKRKLTAESLCTYAGLLEDLHRHAEAASVYEKALMRNPKHVASLFNYGLMLETALKKPANAADMYSRILKIDPQHHLTLCNYGGLLESVLHDYVTAELMYVRALALKPDDANTLYNYAGLLEDFRKDPAGALA
;
A
#
# COMPACT_ATOMS: atom_id res chain seq x y z
N GLU A 1 34.18 19.01 -15.38
CA GLU A 1 32.90 18.45 -15.89
C GLU A 1 31.88 18.28 -14.77
N ARG A 2 31.13 19.35 -14.47
CA ARG A 2 30.06 19.34 -13.44
C ARG A 2 28.82 18.52 -13.85
N SER A 3 28.83 17.92 -15.05
CA SER A 3 27.72 17.15 -15.62
C SER A 3 27.51 15.78 -14.97
N ALA A 4 28.54 15.19 -14.36
CA ALA A 4 28.42 13.98 -13.52
C ALA A 4 28.01 14.30 -12.06
N LEU A 5 28.15 15.55 -11.63
CA LEU A 5 28.03 16.00 -10.22
C LEU A 5 26.59 16.28 -9.78
N LYS A 6 25.63 16.20 -10.70
CA LYS A 6 24.21 16.02 -10.42
C LYS A 6 23.78 14.72 -11.09
N ARG A 7 24.26 13.57 -10.61
CA ARG A 7 23.44 12.35 -10.69
C ARG A 7 22.12 12.74 -10.02
N LYS A 8 21.14 13.19 -10.80
CA LYS A 8 19.81 13.52 -10.30
C LYS A 8 19.34 12.25 -9.63
N LEU A 9 19.27 12.27 -8.30
CA LEU A 9 18.62 11.22 -7.53
C LEU A 9 17.22 11.06 -8.14
N THR A 10 17.03 9.96 -8.86
CA THR A 10 15.76 9.62 -9.48
C THR A 10 14.83 9.05 -8.43
N ALA A 11 13.53 9.00 -8.73
CA ALA A 11 12.57 8.38 -7.83
C ALA A 11 12.93 6.92 -7.54
N GLU A 12 13.45 6.19 -8.54
CA GLU A 12 13.92 4.80 -8.40
C GLU A 12 15.08 4.73 -7.40
N SER A 13 16.14 5.53 -7.59
CA SER A 13 17.31 5.51 -6.69
C SER A 13 16.96 5.91 -5.25
N LEU A 14 16.04 6.87 -5.09
CA LEU A 14 15.54 7.29 -3.78
C LEU A 14 14.67 6.20 -3.14
N CYS A 15 13.84 5.52 -3.93
CA CYS A 15 13.03 4.39 -3.48
C CYS A 15 13.92 3.25 -2.94
N THR A 16 14.96 2.87 -3.68
CA THR A 16 15.91 1.85 -3.22
C THR A 16 16.63 2.30 -1.95
N TYR A 17 17.06 3.55 -1.86
CA TYR A 17 17.71 4.07 -0.66
C TYR A 17 16.76 4.09 0.56
N ALA A 18 15.50 4.44 0.37
CA ALA A 18 14.49 4.40 1.42
C ALA A 18 14.26 2.97 1.94
N GLY A 19 14.19 1.98 1.03
CA GLY A 19 14.09 0.57 1.42
C GLY A 19 15.28 0.10 2.26
N LEU A 20 16.51 0.49 1.92
CA LEU A 20 17.69 0.17 2.73
C LEU A 20 17.64 0.82 4.13
N LEU A 21 17.06 2.02 4.25
CA LEU A 21 16.88 2.66 5.56
C LEU A 21 15.79 1.94 6.38
N GLU A 22 14.76 1.43 5.73
CA GLU A 22 13.71 0.64 6.35
C GLU A 22 14.24 -0.69 6.90
N ASP A 23 15.09 -1.39 6.13
CA ASP A 23 15.80 -2.61 6.56
C ASP A 23 16.69 -2.36 7.79
N LEU A 24 17.18 -1.13 7.96
CA LEU A 24 17.97 -0.69 9.12
C LEU A 24 17.09 -0.14 10.27
N HIS A 25 15.77 -0.29 10.19
CA HIS A 25 14.79 0.25 11.14
C HIS A 25 14.83 1.79 11.32
N ARG A 26 15.42 2.52 10.36
CA ARG A 26 15.51 3.99 10.36
C ARG A 26 14.26 4.62 9.72
N HIS A 27 13.09 4.31 10.27
CA HIS A 27 11.79 4.60 9.64
C HIS A 27 11.53 6.09 9.38
N ALA A 28 11.97 6.99 10.28
CA ALA A 28 11.80 8.43 10.09
C ALA A 28 12.61 8.97 8.90
N GLU A 29 13.82 8.43 8.70
CA GLU A 29 14.68 8.81 7.58
C GLU A 29 14.17 8.19 6.27
N ALA A 30 13.76 6.92 6.32
CA ALA A 30 13.12 6.24 5.19
C ALA A 30 11.90 7.03 4.70
N ALA A 31 11.03 7.49 5.62
CA ALA A 31 9.87 8.33 5.28
C ALA A 31 10.27 9.61 4.53
N SER A 32 11.27 10.34 5.03
CA SER A 32 11.76 11.55 4.36
C SER A 32 12.31 11.26 2.96
N VAL A 33 12.95 10.10 2.76
CA VAL A 33 13.47 9.69 1.45
C VAL A 33 12.35 9.26 0.51
N TYR A 34 11.35 8.52 0.98
CA TYR A 34 10.16 8.19 0.19
C TYR A 34 9.40 9.44 -0.25
N GLU A 35 9.21 10.42 0.63
CA GLU A 35 8.60 11.72 0.28
C GLU A 35 9.42 12.43 -0.81
N LYS A 36 10.75 12.42 -0.72
CA LYS A 36 11.63 12.96 -1.77
C LYS A 36 11.48 12.21 -3.09
N ALA A 37 11.35 10.88 -3.07
CA ALA A 37 11.10 10.09 -4.26
C ALA A 37 9.77 10.49 -4.92
N LEU A 38 8.72 10.66 -4.12
CA LEU A 38 7.38 11.06 -4.59
C LEU A 38 7.32 12.53 -5.04
N MET A 39 8.14 13.42 -4.48
CA MET A 39 8.31 14.78 -5.02
C MET A 39 8.97 14.77 -6.40
N ARG A 40 9.85 13.80 -6.68
CA ARG A 40 10.49 13.65 -8.00
C ARG A 40 9.56 13.03 -9.02
N ASN A 41 8.80 12.01 -8.61
CA ASN A 41 7.79 11.38 -9.43
C ASN A 41 6.58 11.00 -8.56
N PRO A 42 5.52 11.82 -8.58
CA PRO A 42 4.31 11.57 -7.77
C PRO A 42 3.55 10.29 -8.13
N LYS A 43 3.85 9.70 -9.29
CA LYS A 43 3.23 8.48 -9.81
C LYS A 43 4.17 7.26 -9.76
N HIS A 44 5.29 7.35 -9.04
CA HIS A 44 6.21 6.22 -8.91
C HIS A 44 5.62 5.13 -8.00
N VAL A 45 5.04 4.10 -8.63
CA VAL A 45 4.27 3.04 -7.96
C VAL A 45 5.04 2.34 -6.84
N ALA A 46 6.32 1.99 -7.07
CA ALA A 46 7.13 1.31 -6.05
C ALA A 46 7.33 2.16 -4.79
N SER A 47 7.55 3.49 -4.93
CA SER A 47 7.65 4.37 -3.76
C SER A 47 6.32 4.55 -3.06
N LEU A 48 5.21 4.65 -3.80
CA LEU A 48 3.88 4.70 -3.19
C LEU A 48 3.61 3.42 -2.39
N PHE A 49 3.91 2.26 -2.98
CA PHE A 49 3.60 0.97 -2.37
C PHE A 49 4.44 0.73 -1.11
N ASN A 50 5.76 0.85 -1.21
CA ASN A 50 6.64 0.59 -0.06
C ASN A 50 6.41 1.62 1.05
N TYR A 51 6.21 2.89 0.70
CA TYR A 51 5.90 3.90 1.71
C TYR A 51 4.55 3.66 2.37
N GLY A 52 3.52 3.27 1.60
CA GLY A 52 2.22 2.86 2.12
C GLY A 52 2.33 1.69 3.11
N LEU A 53 3.08 0.65 2.74
CA LEU A 53 3.32 -0.50 3.60
C LEU A 53 4.04 -0.11 4.90
N MET A 54 5.07 0.73 4.82
CA MET A 54 5.78 1.22 6.01
C MET A 54 4.89 2.12 6.89
N LEU A 55 4.03 2.95 6.28
CA LEU A 55 3.06 3.78 6.99
C LEU A 55 2.09 2.92 7.79
N GLU A 56 1.58 1.84 7.19
CA GLU A 56 0.70 0.87 7.82
C GLU A 56 1.40 0.08 8.94
N THR A 57 2.56 -0.50 8.65
CA THR A 57 3.19 -1.51 9.51
C THR A 57 4.08 -0.91 10.60
N ALA A 58 4.96 0.02 10.25
CA ALA A 58 5.97 0.57 11.16
C ALA A 58 5.52 1.89 11.81
N LEU A 59 4.92 2.79 11.04
CA LEU A 59 4.52 4.11 11.55
C LEU A 59 3.10 4.16 12.11
N LYS A 60 2.29 3.11 11.91
CA LYS A 60 0.90 3.00 12.39
C LYS A 60 0.02 4.20 11.98
N LYS A 61 0.15 4.62 10.72
CA LYS A 61 -0.62 5.70 10.08
C LYS A 61 -1.53 5.14 8.97
N PRO A 62 -2.62 4.45 9.32
CA PRO A 62 -3.45 3.73 8.35
C PRO A 62 -4.12 4.66 7.32
N ALA A 63 -4.56 5.86 7.72
CA ALA A 63 -5.14 6.82 6.79
C ALA A 63 -4.15 7.29 5.71
N ASN A 64 -2.88 7.49 6.06
CA ASN A 64 -1.83 7.86 5.11
C ASN A 64 -1.48 6.67 4.19
N ALA A 65 -1.47 5.44 4.72
CA ALA A 65 -1.27 4.24 3.91
C ALA A 65 -2.39 4.07 2.87
N ALA A 66 -3.64 4.28 3.28
CA ALA A 66 -4.81 4.24 2.39
C ALA A 66 -4.72 5.29 1.26
N ASP A 67 -4.22 6.50 1.53
CA ASP A 67 -3.96 7.49 0.46
C ASP A 67 -2.93 6.97 -0.55
N MET A 68 -1.83 6.37 -0.09
CA MET A 68 -0.81 5.81 -0.99
C MET A 68 -1.39 4.70 -1.86
N TYR A 69 -2.13 3.77 -1.28
CA TYR A 69 -2.77 2.67 -2.02
C TYR A 69 -3.82 3.19 -3.01
N SER A 70 -4.68 4.13 -2.61
CA SER A 70 -5.64 4.78 -3.50
C SER A 70 -4.97 5.44 -4.70
N ARG A 71 -3.82 6.11 -4.50
CA ARG A 71 -3.04 6.72 -5.58
C ARG A 71 -2.47 5.68 -6.54
N ILE A 72 -2.01 4.53 -6.06
CA ILE A 72 -1.57 3.43 -6.93
C ILE A 72 -2.74 2.94 -7.78
N LEU A 73 -3.91 2.70 -7.18
CA LEU A 73 -5.08 2.21 -7.93
C LEU A 73 -5.66 3.23 -8.92
N LYS A 74 -5.37 4.53 -8.75
CA LYS A 74 -5.65 5.56 -9.77
C LYS A 74 -4.68 5.50 -10.96
N ILE A 75 -3.46 5.02 -10.74
CA ILE A 75 -2.42 4.88 -11.78
C ILE A 75 -2.58 3.55 -12.51
N ASP A 76 -2.73 2.47 -11.73
CA ASP A 76 -2.94 1.11 -12.18
C ASP A 76 -4.10 0.48 -11.38
N PRO A 77 -5.32 0.52 -11.93
CA PRO A 77 -6.49 -0.06 -11.29
C PRO A 77 -6.42 -1.59 -11.11
N GLN A 78 -5.49 -2.27 -11.77
CA GLN A 78 -5.35 -3.73 -11.72
C GLN A 78 -4.07 -4.15 -10.98
N HIS A 79 -3.47 -3.26 -10.20
CA HIS A 79 -2.29 -3.58 -9.39
C HIS A 79 -2.65 -4.55 -8.26
N HIS A 80 -2.54 -5.85 -8.55
CA HIS A 80 -2.97 -6.95 -7.68
C HIS A 80 -2.52 -6.80 -6.22
N LEU A 81 -1.22 -6.60 -5.99
CA LEU A 81 -0.67 -6.49 -4.63
C LEU A 81 -1.28 -5.34 -3.83
N THR A 82 -1.61 -4.22 -4.49
CA THR A 82 -2.27 -3.09 -3.82
C THR A 82 -3.72 -3.40 -3.50
N LEU A 83 -4.44 -4.09 -4.38
CA LEU A 83 -5.81 -4.52 -4.09
C LEU A 83 -5.84 -5.42 -2.84
N CYS A 84 -4.94 -6.40 -2.74
CA CYS A 84 -4.86 -7.29 -1.58
C CYS A 84 -4.54 -6.53 -0.28
N ASN A 85 -3.47 -5.73 -0.28
CA ASN A 85 -3.02 -5.03 0.93
C ASN A 85 -3.99 -3.93 1.34
N TYR A 86 -4.58 -3.22 0.38
CA TYR A 86 -5.56 -2.19 0.70
C TYR A 86 -6.84 -2.80 1.26
N GLY A 87 -7.31 -3.93 0.73
CA GLY A 87 -8.40 -4.70 1.31
C GLY A 87 -8.13 -5.07 2.77
N GLY A 88 -6.93 -5.60 3.05
CA GLY A 88 -6.52 -5.96 4.42
C GLY A 88 -6.48 -4.77 5.37
N LEU A 89 -5.96 -3.63 4.92
CA LEU A 89 -5.95 -2.40 5.71
C LEU A 89 -7.37 -1.89 6.00
N LEU A 90 -8.25 -1.93 4.99
CA LEU A 90 -9.64 -1.49 5.10
C LEU A 90 -10.43 -2.35 6.08
N GLU A 91 -10.27 -3.67 6.00
CA GLU A 91 -10.91 -4.63 6.90
C GLU A 91 -10.40 -4.50 8.34
N SER A 92 -9.09 -4.62 8.54
CA SER A 92 -8.51 -4.85 9.87
C SER A 92 -8.30 -3.60 10.70
N VAL A 93 -8.14 -2.44 10.07
CA VAL A 93 -7.79 -1.19 10.78
C VAL A 93 -8.81 -0.08 10.56
N LEU A 94 -9.34 0.06 9.34
CA LEU A 94 -10.28 1.12 9.02
C LEU A 94 -11.75 0.69 9.15
N HIS A 95 -12.00 -0.62 9.31
CA HIS A 95 -13.33 -1.22 9.40
C HIS A 95 -14.29 -0.81 8.26
N ASP A 96 -13.75 -0.55 7.07
CA ASP A 96 -14.53 -0.30 5.85
C ASP A 96 -14.67 -1.60 5.07
N TYR A 97 -15.58 -2.43 5.56
CA TYR A 97 -15.78 -3.80 5.07
C TYR A 97 -16.33 -3.85 3.64
N VAL A 98 -17.16 -2.88 3.27
CA VAL A 98 -17.72 -2.78 1.91
C VAL A 98 -16.63 -2.49 0.90
N THR A 99 -15.75 -1.52 1.17
CA THR A 99 -14.64 -1.21 0.26
C THR A 99 -13.60 -2.33 0.29
N ALA A 100 -13.37 -2.98 1.44
CA ALA A 100 -12.49 -4.14 1.54
C ALA A 100 -12.94 -5.30 0.65
N GLU A 101 -14.22 -5.66 0.69
CA GLU A 101 -14.80 -6.70 -0.17
C GLU A 101 -14.58 -6.37 -1.65
N LEU A 102 -14.85 -5.12 -2.06
CA LEU A 102 -14.62 -4.69 -3.43
C LEU A 102 -13.15 -4.86 -3.86
N MET A 103 -12.20 -4.58 -2.97
CA MET A 103 -10.78 -4.78 -3.27
C MET A 103 -10.44 -6.25 -3.44
N TYR A 104 -10.92 -7.12 -2.54
CA TYR A 104 -10.66 -8.56 -2.62
C TYR A 104 -11.30 -9.21 -3.84
N VAL A 105 -12.55 -8.89 -4.16
CA VAL A 105 -13.23 -9.39 -5.36
C VAL A 105 -12.46 -9.00 -6.62
N ARG A 106 -11.97 -7.75 -6.69
CA ARG A 106 -11.14 -7.29 -7.81
C ARG A 106 -9.79 -8.01 -7.86
N ALA A 107 -9.13 -8.25 -6.72
CA ALA A 107 -7.88 -8.99 -6.68
C ALA A 107 -8.07 -10.44 -7.17
N LEU A 108 -9.11 -11.14 -6.70
CA LEU A 108 -9.46 -12.50 -7.10
C LEU A 108 -9.90 -12.60 -8.55
N ALA A 109 -10.53 -11.56 -9.11
CA ALA A 109 -10.84 -11.53 -10.54
C ALA A 109 -9.57 -11.53 -11.41
N LEU A 110 -8.45 -10.98 -10.91
CA LEU A 110 -7.16 -10.97 -11.59
C LEU A 110 -6.37 -12.26 -11.34
N LYS A 111 -6.41 -12.78 -10.10
CA LYS A 111 -5.76 -14.02 -9.69
C LYS A 111 -6.70 -14.85 -8.79
N PRO A 112 -7.52 -15.73 -9.39
CA PRO A 112 -8.51 -16.50 -8.63
C PRO A 112 -7.91 -17.47 -7.61
N ASP A 113 -6.63 -17.84 -7.78
CA ASP A 113 -5.90 -18.82 -6.99
C ASP A 113 -4.93 -18.19 -5.98
N ASP A 114 -4.96 -16.85 -5.79
CA ASP A 114 -4.11 -16.17 -4.81
C ASP A 114 -4.54 -16.54 -3.38
N ALA A 115 -3.77 -17.44 -2.76
CA ALA A 115 -4.09 -17.99 -1.44
C ALA A 115 -4.22 -16.93 -0.35
N ASN A 116 -3.41 -15.85 -0.41
CA ASN A 116 -3.46 -14.77 0.58
C ASN A 116 -4.77 -13.99 0.47
N THR A 117 -5.18 -13.65 -0.75
CA THR A 117 -6.44 -12.94 -1.00
C THR A 117 -7.64 -13.80 -0.62
N LEU A 118 -7.62 -15.10 -0.94
CA LEU A 118 -8.66 -16.03 -0.53
C LEU A 118 -8.77 -16.15 1.00
N TYR A 119 -7.63 -16.26 1.69
CA TYR A 119 -7.59 -16.32 3.15
C TYR A 119 -8.16 -15.05 3.78
N ASN A 120 -7.72 -13.88 3.32
CA ASN A 120 -8.19 -12.61 3.84
C ASN A 120 -9.69 -12.40 3.54
N TYR A 121 -10.14 -12.70 2.33
CA TYR A 121 -11.56 -12.56 1.98
C TYR A 121 -12.46 -13.53 2.78
N ALA A 122 -11.98 -14.74 3.05
CA ALA A 122 -12.69 -15.66 3.94
C ALA A 122 -12.82 -15.10 5.36
N GLY A 123 -11.76 -14.46 5.88
CA GLY A 123 -11.78 -13.74 7.16
C GLY A 123 -12.87 -12.66 7.19
N LEU A 124 -12.90 -11.80 6.17
CA LEU A 124 -13.92 -10.76 6.03
C LEU A 124 -15.34 -11.34 6.07
N LEU A 125 -15.60 -12.42 5.32
CA LEU A 125 -16.92 -13.06 5.27
C LEU A 125 -17.33 -13.71 6.59
N GLU A 126 -16.38 -14.21 7.38
CA GLU A 126 -16.66 -14.69 8.72
C GLU A 126 -17.05 -13.56 9.67
N ASP A 127 -16.39 -12.41 9.57
CA ASP A 127 -16.69 -11.25 10.40
C ASP A 127 -18.07 -10.68 10.07
N PHE A 128 -18.42 -10.57 8.79
CA PHE A 128 -19.79 -10.27 8.34
C PHE A 128 -20.85 -11.25 8.90
N ARG A 129 -20.51 -12.54 8.99
CA ARG A 129 -21.44 -13.55 9.53
C ARG A 129 -21.65 -13.38 11.04
N LYS A 130 -20.61 -12.95 11.77
CA LYS A 130 -20.65 -12.76 13.22
C LYS A 130 -21.33 -11.45 13.61
N ASP A 131 -21.15 -10.39 12.81
CA ASP A 131 -21.76 -9.07 13.02
C ASP A 131 -22.21 -8.40 11.69
N PRO A 132 -23.40 -8.77 11.18
CA PRO A 132 -23.92 -8.19 9.94
C PRO A 132 -24.33 -6.72 10.08
N ALA A 133 -24.51 -6.20 11.29
CA ALA A 133 -24.95 -4.83 11.53
C ALA A 133 -23.77 -3.85 11.57
N GLY A 134 -22.64 -4.24 12.16
CA GLY A 134 -21.41 -3.44 12.18
C GLY A 134 -20.73 -3.34 10.81
N ALA A 135 -21.02 -4.28 9.91
CA ALA A 135 -20.36 -4.35 8.62
C ALA A 135 -21.07 -3.59 7.47
N LEU A 136 -22.28 -3.09 7.72
CA LEU A 136 -23.07 -2.27 6.79
C LEU A 136 -23.22 -0.79 7.25
N ALA A 137 -22.62 -0.43 8.39
CA ALA A 137 -22.66 0.90 9.00
C ALA A 137 -21.47 1.76 8.55
#